data_AF-A0ABD3RM15-F1
#
_entry.id   AF-A0ABD3RM15-F1
#
_cell.length_a   1.000
_cell.length_b   1.000
_cell.length_c   1.000
_cell.angle_alpha   90.00
_cell.angle_beta   90.00
_cell.angle_gamma   90.00
#
_symmetry.space_group_name_H-M   'P 1'
#
loop_
_entity.id
_entity.type
_entity.pdbx_description
1 polymer ?
#
loop_
_entity_poly.entity_id
_entity_poly.type
_entity_poly.pdbx_seq_one_letter_code
_entity_poly.pdbx_strand_id
1 'polypeptide(L)'
;MDNPFGGIGGEGGGVGVGPAQFLRDLPPVSRILLASTLVCTALVNLDVLKCEDLDFRGWEDVFVGRDGSGRVEAWRLLTCFLYAGKFGWNVLIGLHLMNQISTRYETMGPICTRRRTRAPPPPPPPPRLRRPPPPPPVGEGHGPTPVEEEDGEEEEELPHHSPYHSRGDASDYAFALLLGMVGILLTQTLLMPKLPTAISNDGGRHTFFHRHLAFYVVYVWSKQHSDHTGCSSVSGGTRTLLHTPNALVDACEWLGGRRVGPLPPGGGGEVDDYITMGNGRGERPALADVDGVIGG
;
A
#
# COMPACT_ATOMS: atom_id res chain seq x y z
N MET A 1 6.25 -4.42 23.72
CA MET A 1 5.60 -4.42 22.39
C MET A 1 5.18 -2.99 22.15
N ASP A 2 6.06 -2.22 21.51
CA ASP A 2 5.80 -0.83 21.21
C ASP A 2 4.75 -0.80 20.12
N ASN A 3 3.62 -0.12 20.34
CA ASN A 3 2.59 0.02 19.33
C ASN A 3 3.22 0.68 18.10
N PRO A 4 3.35 0.00 16.94
CA PRO A 4 3.87 0.63 15.72
C PRO A 4 2.87 1.65 15.13
N PHE A 5 1.74 1.86 15.82
CA PHE A 5 0.73 2.88 15.55
C PHE A 5 0.77 4.03 16.58
N GLY A 6 1.64 3.98 17.59
CA GLY A 6 1.68 4.92 18.72
C GLY A 6 2.19 6.34 18.40
N GLY A 7 2.52 6.63 17.14
CA GLY A 7 3.02 7.94 16.73
C GLY A 7 2.00 8.87 16.06
N ILE A 8 0.80 8.39 15.68
CA ILE A 8 -0.21 9.22 14.99
C ILE A 8 -1.41 9.55 15.89
N GLY A 9 -1.55 8.85 17.02
CA GLY A 9 -2.57 9.12 18.04
C GLY A 9 -1.93 9.62 19.33
N GLY A 10 -1.24 10.77 19.29
CA GLY A 10 -0.86 11.45 20.52
C GLY A 10 -2.13 11.92 21.24
N GLU A 11 -2.57 11.17 22.25
CA GLU A 11 -3.52 11.60 23.28
C GLU A 11 -2.90 12.75 24.11
N GLY A 12 -2.76 13.90 23.48
CA GLY A 12 -2.61 15.17 24.14
C GLY A 12 -3.68 16.07 23.52
N GLY A 13 -4.57 16.63 24.34
CA GLY A 13 -5.63 17.55 23.92
C GLY A 13 -5.11 18.87 23.35
N GLY A 14 -4.29 18.80 22.30
CA GLY A 14 -3.69 19.90 21.59
C GLY A 14 -4.49 20.15 20.32
N VAL A 15 -4.95 21.40 20.19
CA VAL A 15 -5.29 22.12 18.96
C VAL A 15 -5.28 21.23 17.71
N GLY A 16 -6.47 20.79 17.29
CA GLY A 16 -6.65 19.83 16.20
C GLY A 16 -5.71 20.11 15.04
N VAL A 17 -4.79 19.17 14.82
CA VAL A 17 -3.81 19.20 13.72
C VAL A 17 -4.60 19.31 12.42
N GLY A 18 -4.57 20.50 11.81
CA GLY A 18 -5.33 20.77 10.59
C GLY A 18 -4.89 19.84 9.44
N PRO A 19 -5.73 19.68 8.40
CA PRO A 19 -5.45 18.78 7.27
C PRO A 19 -4.12 19.11 6.55
N ALA A 20 -3.72 20.39 6.57
CA ALA A 20 -2.44 20.82 6.03
C ALA A 20 -1.24 20.27 6.80
N GLN A 21 -1.35 20.16 8.14
CA GLN A 21 -0.29 19.61 8.96
C GLN A 21 -0.21 18.10 8.81
N PHE A 22 -1.36 17.40 8.77
CA PHE A 22 -1.41 15.97 8.44
C PHE A 22 -0.68 15.66 7.12
N LEU A 23 -0.94 16.41 6.04
CA LEU A 23 -0.25 16.23 4.77
C LEU A 23 1.26 16.53 4.87
N ARG A 24 1.66 17.49 5.71
CA ARG A 24 3.08 17.83 5.95
C ARG A 24 3.83 16.79 6.78
N ASP A 25 3.11 15.98 7.56
CA ASP A 25 3.70 14.93 8.39
C ASP A 25 3.91 13.63 7.58
N LEU A 26 3.27 13.49 6.42
CA LEU A 26 3.45 12.31 5.56
C LEU A 26 4.81 12.27 4.87
N PRO A 27 5.40 11.09 4.67
CA PRO A 27 6.59 10.92 3.82
C PRO A 27 6.40 11.51 2.42
N PRO A 28 7.48 11.95 1.75
CA PRO A 28 7.38 12.78 0.56
C PRO A 28 6.67 12.07 -0.60
N VAL A 29 6.89 10.76 -0.83
CA VAL A 29 6.28 10.06 -1.96
C VAL A 29 4.80 9.78 -1.66
N SER A 30 4.48 9.31 -0.45
CA SER A 30 3.13 9.10 0.06
C SER A 30 2.30 10.38 -0.03
N ARG A 31 2.88 11.51 0.36
CA ARG A 31 2.27 12.83 0.28
C ARG A 31 1.92 13.22 -1.15
N ILE A 32 2.88 13.11 -2.07
CA ILE A 32 2.65 13.45 -3.48
C ILE A 32 1.58 12.54 -4.08
N LEU A 33 1.64 11.24 -3.81
CA LEU A 33 0.69 10.26 -4.32
C LEU A 33 -0.73 10.52 -3.78
N LEU A 34 -0.88 10.67 -2.47
CA LEU A 34 -2.17 10.97 -1.84
C LEU A 34 -2.76 12.29 -2.34
N ALA A 35 -1.96 13.36 -2.35
CA ALA A 35 -2.42 14.67 -2.82
C ALA A 35 -2.82 14.63 -4.31
N SER A 36 -2.02 13.97 -5.15
CA SER A 36 -2.31 13.84 -6.58
C SER A 36 -3.58 13.03 -6.83
N THR A 37 -3.79 11.94 -6.08
CA THR A 37 -5.02 11.14 -6.17
C THR A 37 -6.24 11.92 -5.69
N LEU A 38 -6.14 12.65 -4.58
CA LEU A 38 -7.24 13.47 -4.08
C LEU A 38 -7.60 14.58 -5.06
N VAL A 39 -6.61 15.28 -5.63
CA VAL A 39 -6.83 16.33 -6.63
C VAL A 39 -7.44 15.75 -7.90
N CYS A 40 -6.88 14.65 -8.43
CA CYS A 40 -7.42 13.99 -9.62
C CYS A 40 -8.87 13.54 -9.41
N THR A 41 -9.14 12.89 -8.28
CA THR A 41 -10.48 12.44 -7.91
C THR A 41 -11.43 13.62 -7.75
N ALA A 42 -11.03 14.70 -7.08
CA ALA A 42 -11.85 15.89 -6.92
C ALA A 42 -12.17 16.57 -8.26
N LEU A 43 -11.20 16.72 -9.15
CA LEU A 43 -11.40 17.34 -10.47
C LEU A 43 -12.43 16.57 -11.32
N VAL A 44 -12.44 15.26 -11.21
CA VAL A 44 -13.43 14.42 -11.91
C VAL A 44 -14.81 14.53 -11.29
N ASN A 45 -14.90 14.49 -9.95
CA ASN A 45 -16.19 14.60 -9.27
C ASN A 45 -16.82 16.00 -9.38
N LEU A 46 -16.02 17.03 -9.68
CA LEU A 46 -16.49 18.38 -9.98
C LEU A 46 -16.79 18.58 -11.48
N ASP A 47 -16.75 17.52 -12.29
CA ASP A 47 -16.92 17.56 -13.75
C ASP A 47 -15.97 18.53 -14.49
N VAL A 48 -14.85 18.91 -13.86
CA VAL A 48 -13.79 19.71 -14.50
C VAL A 48 -13.02 18.85 -15.50
N LEU A 49 -12.84 17.57 -15.17
CA LEU A 49 -12.28 16.54 -16.04
C LEU A 49 -13.34 15.48 -16.30
N LYS A 50 -13.57 15.11 -17.57
CA LYS A 50 -14.47 14.01 -17.90
C LYS A 50 -13.79 12.69 -17.54
N CYS A 51 -14.50 11.76 -16.90
CA CYS A 51 -14.01 10.40 -16.64
C CYS A 51 -13.43 9.74 -17.90
N GLU A 52 -14.06 9.98 -19.04
CA GLU A 52 -13.61 9.43 -20.32
C GLU A 52 -12.20 9.91 -20.72
N ASP A 53 -11.80 11.12 -20.32
CA ASP A 53 -10.47 11.66 -20.64
C ASP A 53 -9.36 10.99 -19.82
N LEU A 54 -9.75 10.31 -18.74
CA LEU A 54 -8.85 9.53 -17.88
C LEU A 54 -8.86 8.05 -18.23
N ASP A 55 -9.75 7.59 -19.11
CA ASP A 55 -9.81 6.21 -19.54
C ASP A 55 -8.57 5.87 -20.36
N PHE A 56 -7.93 4.75 -20.01
CA PHE A 56 -6.90 4.14 -20.83
C PHE A 56 -7.51 2.94 -21.52
N ARG A 57 -7.97 3.11 -22.77
CA ARG A 57 -8.58 2.01 -23.54
C ARG A 57 -7.54 1.22 -24.30
N GLY A 58 -6.48 1.89 -24.77
CA GLY A 58 -5.36 1.24 -25.43
C GLY A 58 -4.18 2.17 -25.66
N TRP A 59 -3.10 1.60 -26.20
CA TRP A 59 -1.90 2.34 -26.58
C TRP A 59 -2.16 3.39 -27.67
N GLU A 60 -3.17 3.18 -28.50
CA GLU A 60 -3.58 4.14 -29.54
C GLU A 60 -3.93 5.50 -28.93
N ASP A 61 -4.64 5.53 -27.78
CA ASP A 61 -4.98 6.76 -27.08
C ASP A 61 -3.73 7.55 -26.64
N VAL A 62 -2.63 6.85 -26.36
CA VAL A 62 -1.38 7.46 -25.89
C VAL A 62 -0.51 7.92 -27.04
N PHE A 63 -0.40 7.15 -28.13
CA PHE A 63 0.52 7.49 -29.24
C PHE A 63 -0.12 8.32 -30.34
N VAL A 64 -1.39 8.08 -30.64
CA VAL A 64 -2.13 8.78 -31.71
C VAL A 64 -2.83 10.02 -31.15
N GLY A 65 -3.09 10.03 -29.84
CA GLY A 65 -3.93 11.03 -29.18
C GLY A 65 -5.40 10.80 -29.51
N ARG A 66 -6.29 11.08 -28.56
CA ARG A 66 -7.73 10.80 -28.71
C ARG A 66 -8.35 11.53 -29.91
N ASP A 67 -7.85 12.72 -30.22
CA ASP A 67 -8.34 13.56 -31.31
C ASP A 67 -7.61 13.30 -32.64
N GLY A 68 -6.79 12.25 -32.72
CA GLY A 68 -5.92 12.01 -33.89
C GLY A 68 -4.83 13.08 -34.05
N SER A 69 -4.51 13.81 -32.98
CA SER A 69 -3.58 14.94 -33.00
C SER A 69 -2.12 14.53 -33.25
N GLY A 70 -1.81 13.24 -33.14
CA GLY A 70 -0.45 12.70 -33.23
C GLY A 70 0.43 13.09 -32.05
N ARG A 71 -0.13 13.70 -31.00
CA ARG A 71 0.61 14.08 -29.79
C ARG A 71 0.63 12.92 -28.82
N VAL A 72 1.81 12.65 -28.26
CA VAL A 72 1.97 11.61 -27.23
C VAL A 72 1.38 12.12 -25.91
N GLU A 73 0.25 11.56 -25.51
CA GLU A 73 -0.48 11.92 -24.28
C GLU A 73 -0.08 11.02 -23.11
N ALA A 74 1.23 10.99 -22.79
CA ALA A 74 1.79 10.13 -21.75
C ALA A 74 1.18 10.34 -20.35
N TRP A 75 0.62 11.53 -20.08
CA TRP A 75 -0.04 11.86 -18.82
C TRP A 75 -1.25 10.96 -18.53
N ARG A 76 -1.94 10.45 -19.57
CA ARG A 76 -3.08 9.51 -19.40
C ARG A 76 -2.69 8.23 -18.68
N LEU A 77 -1.46 7.76 -18.91
CA LEU A 77 -0.91 6.58 -18.24
C LEU A 77 -0.71 6.83 -16.75
N LEU A 78 -0.41 8.07 -16.34
CA LEU A 78 -0.25 8.39 -14.93
C LEU A 78 -1.62 8.60 -14.26
N THR A 79 -2.52 9.33 -14.92
CA THR A 79 -3.81 9.69 -14.33
C THR A 79 -4.72 8.49 -14.10
N CYS A 80 -4.60 7.41 -14.87
CA CYS A 80 -5.38 6.19 -14.64
C CYS A 80 -5.02 5.50 -13.30
N PHE A 81 -3.80 5.66 -12.79
CA PHE A 81 -3.42 5.18 -11.46
C PHE A 81 -3.78 6.17 -10.34
N LEU A 82 -3.88 7.46 -10.67
CA LEU A 82 -4.23 8.50 -9.72
C LEU A 82 -5.73 8.60 -9.46
N TYR A 83 -6.58 8.22 -10.40
CA TYR A 83 -8.03 8.28 -10.20
C TYR A 83 -8.54 7.08 -9.40
N ALA A 84 -9.12 7.35 -8.23
CA ALA A 84 -9.60 6.30 -7.32
C ALA A 84 -11.08 5.93 -7.51
N GLY A 85 -11.85 6.70 -8.31
CA GLY A 85 -13.28 6.48 -8.56
C GLY A 85 -14.18 7.64 -8.15
N LYS A 86 -15.50 7.44 -8.21
CA LYS A 86 -16.50 8.38 -7.68
C LYS A 86 -16.24 8.59 -6.18
N PHE A 87 -16.31 9.83 -5.71
CA PHE A 87 -16.03 10.14 -4.31
C PHE A 87 -17.06 9.47 -3.39
N GLY A 88 -16.60 8.58 -2.51
CA GLY A 88 -17.45 7.82 -1.62
C GLY A 88 -16.66 7.16 -0.51
N TRP A 89 -17.35 6.55 0.47
CA TRP A 89 -16.72 5.96 1.64
C TRP A 89 -15.71 4.86 1.29
N ASN A 90 -16.00 4.06 0.26
CA ASN A 90 -15.09 3.03 -0.23
C ASN A 90 -13.76 3.60 -0.73
N VAL A 91 -13.79 4.73 -1.44
CA VAL A 91 -12.59 5.42 -1.92
C VAL A 91 -11.79 5.99 -0.75
N LEU A 92 -12.47 6.55 0.25
CA LEU A 92 -11.82 7.07 1.46
C LEU A 92 -11.11 5.97 2.26
N ILE A 93 -11.76 4.83 2.49
CA ILE A 93 -11.14 3.67 3.15
C ILE A 93 -9.96 3.17 2.32
N GLY A 94 -10.13 3.01 1.01
CA GLY A 94 -9.08 2.55 0.11
C GLY A 94 -7.85 3.47 0.14
N LEU A 95 -8.07 4.78 0.05
CA LEU A 95 -7.00 5.78 0.15
C LEU A 95 -6.33 5.79 1.52
N HIS A 96 -7.10 5.64 2.59
CA HIS A 96 -6.58 5.58 3.94
C HIS A 96 -5.66 4.35 4.13
N LEU A 97 -6.12 3.17 3.72
CA LEU A 97 -5.33 1.94 3.78
C LEU A 97 -4.07 2.04 2.93
N MET A 98 -4.19 2.55 1.70
CA MET A 98 -3.04 2.77 0.84
C MET A 98 -2.03 3.72 1.49
N ASN A 99 -2.47 4.85 2.03
CA ASN A 99 -1.61 5.81 2.72
C ASN A 99 -0.92 5.22 3.96
N GLN A 100 -1.61 4.41 4.77
CA GLN A 100 -1.01 3.73 5.92
C GLN A 100 0.12 2.79 5.49
N ILE A 101 -0.10 2.01 4.44
CA ILE A 101 0.90 1.05 3.94
C ILE A 101 2.07 1.80 3.29
N SER A 102 1.79 2.82 2.47
CA SER A 102 2.81 3.67 1.85
C SER A 102 3.70 4.35 2.89
N THR A 103 3.12 4.90 3.94
CA THR A 103 3.87 5.53 5.03
C THR A 103 4.79 4.53 5.73
N ARG A 104 4.30 3.32 6.02
CA ARG A 104 5.13 2.24 6.58
C ARG A 104 6.27 1.86 5.64
N TYR A 105 5.99 1.79 4.36
CA TYR A 105 6.96 1.42 3.35
C TYR A 105 8.11 2.43 3.26
N GLU A 106 7.82 3.73 3.30
CA GLU A 106 8.86 4.78 3.28
C GLU A 106 9.61 4.93 4.61
N THR A 107 8.95 4.66 5.73
CA THR A 107 9.56 4.83 7.07
C THR A 107 10.36 3.63 7.55
N MET A 108 10.08 2.40 7.07
CA MET A 108 10.73 1.17 7.53
C MET A 108 12.10 0.87 6.88
N GLY A 109 12.66 1.82 6.12
CA GLY A 109 14.00 1.73 5.58
C GLY A 109 14.10 1.07 4.19
N PRO A 110 15.29 1.07 3.59
CA PRO A 110 15.47 0.75 2.17
C PRO A 110 15.37 -0.74 1.91
N ILE A 111 14.51 -1.07 0.96
CA ILE A 111 14.13 -2.42 0.56
C ILE A 111 15.17 -3.08 -0.32
N CYS A 112 15.82 -2.31 -1.18
CA CYS A 112 16.78 -2.82 -2.16
C CYS A 112 18.21 -2.74 -1.63
N THR A 113 18.47 -1.92 -0.61
CA THR A 113 19.81 -1.73 -0.04
C THR A 113 19.97 -2.26 1.37
N ARG A 114 19.11 -3.17 1.84
CA ARG A 114 19.54 -4.18 2.81
C ARG A 114 20.54 -5.10 2.11
N ARG A 115 21.70 -4.52 1.70
CA ARG A 115 22.96 -5.23 1.67
C ARG A 115 22.92 -5.99 2.97
N ARG A 116 22.81 -7.31 2.89
CA ARG A 116 23.21 -8.15 4.00
C ARG A 116 24.61 -7.65 4.28
N THR A 117 24.76 -6.77 5.26
CA THR A 117 26.00 -6.54 5.93
C THR A 117 26.31 -7.95 6.36
N ARG A 118 27.16 -8.64 5.59
CA ARG A 118 27.70 -9.91 6.03
C ARG A 118 28.13 -9.58 7.44
N ALA A 119 27.56 -10.28 8.41
CA ALA A 119 27.98 -10.13 9.79
C ALA A 119 29.50 -10.00 9.72
N PRO A 120 30.08 -8.92 10.27
CA PRO A 120 31.52 -8.73 10.18
C PRO A 120 32.14 -10.07 10.55
N PRO A 121 33.11 -10.57 9.74
CA PRO A 121 33.68 -11.88 10.01
C PRO A 121 34.03 -11.92 11.50
N PRO A 122 33.68 -13.02 12.21
CA PRO A 122 33.91 -13.09 13.64
C PRO A 122 35.33 -12.62 13.91
N PRO A 123 35.55 -11.76 14.91
CA PRO A 123 36.87 -11.23 15.18
C PRO A 123 37.85 -12.40 15.23
N PRO A 124 39.06 -12.27 14.65
CA PRO A 124 40.04 -13.33 14.72
C PRO A 124 40.17 -13.74 16.19
N PRO A 125 40.20 -15.06 16.48
CA PRO A 125 40.33 -15.51 17.86
C PRO A 125 41.54 -14.80 18.48
N PRO A 126 41.45 -14.30 19.73
CA PRO A 126 42.54 -13.58 20.35
C PRO A 126 43.81 -14.44 20.23
N PRO A 127 44.97 -13.82 19.95
CA PRO A 127 46.22 -14.56 19.90
C PRO A 127 46.31 -15.36 21.19
N ARG A 128 46.36 -16.70 21.06
CA ARG A 128 46.44 -17.58 22.22
C ARG A 128 47.60 -17.08 23.05
N LEU A 129 47.30 -16.42 24.17
CA LEU A 129 48.31 -16.03 25.15
C LEU A 129 49.11 -17.30 25.38
N ARG A 130 50.38 -17.29 24.99
CA ARG A 130 51.30 -18.38 25.30
C ARG A 130 51.08 -18.61 26.79
N ARG A 131 50.59 -19.81 27.15
CA ARG A 131 50.41 -20.18 28.54
C ARG A 131 51.69 -19.74 29.25
N PRO A 132 51.61 -18.90 30.29
CA PRO A 132 52.79 -18.57 31.05
C PRO A 132 53.47 -19.88 31.44
N PRO A 133 54.81 -19.95 31.35
CA PRO A 133 55.52 -21.13 31.82
C PRO A 133 55.05 -21.44 33.24
N PRO A 134 54.91 -22.73 33.60
CA PRO A 134 54.45 -23.12 34.93
C PRO A 134 55.26 -22.35 35.98
N PRO A 135 54.60 -21.76 36.99
CA PRO A 135 55.33 -21.03 38.01
C PRO A 135 56.36 -21.97 38.64
N PRO A 136 57.59 -21.50 38.90
CA PRO A 136 58.49 -22.25 39.76
C PRO A 136 57.79 -22.47 41.11
N PRO A 137 58.03 -23.61 41.78
CA PRO A 137 57.41 -23.91 43.07
C PRO A 137 57.65 -22.76 44.05
N VAL A 138 56.56 -22.09 44.45
CA VAL A 138 56.59 -20.95 45.37
C VAL A 138 56.86 -21.49 46.78
N GLY A 139 57.98 -21.08 47.34
CA GLY A 139 58.23 -21.15 48.78
C GLY A 139 57.33 -20.15 49.50
N GLU A 140 56.79 -20.59 50.64
CA GLU A 140 55.88 -19.86 51.53
C GLU A 140 56.43 -18.48 51.91
N GLY A 141 55.63 -17.41 51.74
CA GLY A 141 56.03 -16.07 52.20
C GLY A 141 55.03 -14.94 51.91
N HIS A 142 54.12 -14.73 52.86
CA HIS A 142 53.58 -13.44 53.36
C HIS A 142 53.21 -12.28 52.40
N GLY A 143 51.93 -11.85 52.47
CA GLY A 143 51.53 -10.43 52.40
C GLY A 143 50.35 -10.09 51.48
N PRO A 144 49.24 -9.49 51.97
CA PRO A 144 48.15 -8.99 51.14
C PRO A 144 48.44 -7.55 50.65
N THR A 145 48.25 -7.30 49.36
CA THR A 145 48.28 -5.95 48.73
C THR A 145 46.94 -5.62 48.07
N PRO A 146 46.61 -4.32 47.91
CA PRO A 146 45.25 -3.81 47.86
C PRO A 146 44.58 -3.94 46.49
N VAL A 147 43.25 -3.89 46.57
CA VAL A 147 42.26 -3.83 45.49
C VAL A 147 42.53 -2.61 44.60
N GLU A 148 42.81 -2.83 43.31
CA GLU A 148 42.78 -1.78 42.28
C GLU A 148 41.32 -1.59 41.83
N GLU A 149 40.82 -0.37 41.99
CA GLU A 149 39.55 0.10 41.44
C GLU A 149 39.71 0.19 39.91
N GLU A 150 38.98 -0.64 39.16
CA GLU A 150 38.88 -0.49 37.70
C GLU A 150 37.95 0.68 37.38
N ASP A 151 38.55 1.74 36.86
CA ASP A 151 37.90 2.91 36.27
C ASP A 151 36.87 2.47 35.22
N GLY A 152 35.62 2.91 35.40
CA GLY A 152 34.56 2.75 34.42
C GLY A 152 34.86 3.59 33.19
N GLU A 153 35.38 2.94 32.14
CA GLU A 153 35.43 3.50 30.80
C GLU A 153 33.99 3.77 30.34
N GLU A 154 33.57 5.02 30.47
CA GLU A 154 32.42 5.55 29.75
C GLU A 154 32.73 5.36 28.26
N GLU A 155 32.22 4.26 27.69
CA GLU A 155 32.13 4.07 26.24
C GLU A 155 31.33 5.25 25.70
N GLU A 156 32.07 6.29 25.31
CA GLU A 156 31.62 7.40 24.51
C GLU A 156 31.11 6.76 23.21
N GLU A 157 29.83 6.36 23.20
CA GLU A 157 29.11 5.87 22.03
C GLU A 157 29.17 6.98 20.98
N LEU A 158 30.28 6.98 20.23
CA LEU A 158 30.48 7.81 19.07
C LEU A 158 29.23 7.62 18.22
N PRO A 159 28.43 8.68 18.02
CA PRO A 159 27.18 8.56 17.30
C PRO A 159 27.57 8.04 15.94
N HIS A 160 27.27 6.75 15.70
CA HIS A 160 27.47 6.07 14.43
C HIS A 160 26.43 6.61 13.45
N HIS A 161 26.56 7.90 13.16
CA HIS A 161 25.86 8.63 12.14
C HIS A 161 26.49 8.19 10.82
N SER A 162 26.13 6.98 10.40
CA SER A 162 26.41 6.52 9.04
C SER A 162 25.89 7.61 8.09
N PRO A 163 26.75 8.27 7.30
CA PRO A 163 26.35 9.37 6.42
C PRO A 163 25.45 8.91 5.27
N TYR A 164 25.12 7.62 5.22
CA TYR A 164 24.31 6.99 4.17
C TYR A 164 22.87 6.66 4.60
N HIS A 165 22.46 6.94 5.85
CA HIS A 165 21.11 6.66 6.32
C HIS A 165 20.19 7.88 6.19
N SER A 166 19.35 7.87 5.14
CA SER A 166 17.98 8.44 5.08
C SER A 166 17.53 8.82 3.66
N ARG A 167 18.41 8.79 2.65
CA ARG A 167 18.09 9.30 1.30
C ARG A 167 17.65 8.23 0.28
N GLY A 168 17.78 6.94 0.58
CA GLY A 168 17.47 5.84 -0.34
C GLY A 168 16.03 5.30 -0.25
N ASP A 169 15.35 5.56 0.86
CA ASP A 169 14.14 4.79 1.23
C ASP A 169 12.93 5.22 0.39
N ALA A 170 12.79 6.53 0.19
CA ALA A 170 11.77 7.11 -0.67
C ALA A 170 11.98 6.75 -2.16
N SER A 171 13.22 6.71 -2.63
CA SER A 171 13.52 6.35 -4.03
C SER A 171 13.25 4.88 -4.33
N ASP A 172 13.55 3.98 -3.38
CA ASP A 172 13.23 2.55 -3.51
C ASP A 172 11.71 2.35 -3.63
N TYR A 173 10.95 3.07 -2.81
CA TYR A 173 9.49 3.04 -2.90
C TYR A 173 8.95 3.59 -4.21
N ALA A 174 9.44 4.75 -4.64
CA ALA A 174 9.05 5.35 -5.91
C ALA A 174 9.38 4.41 -7.09
N PHE A 175 10.55 3.76 -7.06
CA PHE A 175 10.92 2.77 -8.06
C PHE A 175 9.98 1.55 -8.03
N ALA A 176 9.65 1.03 -6.86
CA ALA A 176 8.69 -0.06 -6.71
C ALA A 176 7.30 0.32 -7.28
N LEU A 177 6.81 1.53 -6.98
CA LEU A 177 5.56 2.04 -7.54
C LEU A 177 5.59 2.10 -9.07
N LEU A 178 6.65 2.68 -9.65
CA LEU A 178 6.81 2.78 -11.10
C LEU A 178 6.89 1.38 -11.75
N LEU A 179 7.62 0.45 -11.13
CA LEU A 179 7.71 -0.94 -11.60
C LEU A 179 6.34 -1.63 -11.54
N GLY A 180 5.56 -1.39 -10.47
CA GLY A 180 4.20 -1.86 -10.35
C GLY A 180 3.28 -1.31 -11.43
N MET A 181 3.33 0.01 -11.68
CA MET A 181 2.55 0.66 -12.75
C MET A 181 2.89 0.09 -14.13
N VAL A 182 4.19 -0.03 -14.46
CA VAL A 182 4.65 -0.62 -15.73
C VAL A 182 4.20 -2.08 -15.85
N GLY A 183 4.33 -2.87 -14.76
CA GLY A 183 3.87 -4.25 -14.72
C GLY A 183 2.38 -4.37 -14.98
N ILE A 184 1.55 -3.56 -14.32
CA ILE A 184 0.09 -3.55 -14.50
C ILE A 184 -0.28 -3.14 -15.93
N LEU A 185 0.35 -2.10 -16.48
CA LEU A 185 0.14 -1.69 -17.88
C LEU A 185 0.50 -2.81 -18.85
N LEU A 186 1.67 -3.42 -18.68
CA LEU A 186 2.13 -4.50 -19.54
C LEU A 186 1.20 -5.72 -19.45
N THR A 187 0.81 -6.12 -18.24
CA THR A 187 -0.15 -7.20 -18.00
C THR A 187 -1.49 -6.90 -18.67
N GLN A 188 -2.01 -5.68 -18.53
CA GLN A 188 -3.26 -5.29 -19.18
C GLN A 188 -3.15 -5.39 -20.70
N THR A 189 -2.04 -4.94 -21.28
CA THR A 189 -1.87 -4.92 -22.74
C THR A 189 -1.69 -6.31 -23.33
N LEU A 190 -1.09 -7.24 -22.58
CA LEU A 190 -0.93 -8.63 -22.98
C LEU A 190 -2.20 -9.47 -22.74
N LEU A 191 -3.00 -9.15 -21.72
CA LEU A 191 -4.20 -9.91 -21.35
C LEU A 191 -5.49 -9.40 -22.00
N MET A 192 -5.59 -8.10 -22.32
CA MET A 192 -6.78 -7.50 -22.93
C MET A 192 -7.26 -8.19 -24.21
N PRO A 193 -6.40 -8.67 -25.13
CA PRO A 193 -6.85 -9.39 -26.32
C PRO A 193 -7.60 -10.70 -26.00
N LYS A 194 -7.44 -11.23 -24.78
CA LYS A 194 -8.00 -12.51 -24.34
C LYS A 194 -9.14 -12.38 -23.34
N LEU A 195 -9.38 -11.19 -22.81
CA LEU A 195 -10.43 -10.96 -21.83
C LEU A 195 -11.80 -10.84 -22.51
N PRO A 196 -12.83 -11.56 -22.04
CA PRO A 196 -14.17 -11.44 -22.57
C PRO A 196 -14.66 -9.98 -22.49
N THR A 197 -15.13 -9.45 -23.61
CA THR A 197 -15.68 -8.08 -23.72
C THR A 197 -16.79 -7.78 -22.72
N ALA A 198 -17.48 -8.82 -22.23
CA ALA A 198 -18.50 -8.75 -21.19
C ALA A 198 -18.03 -8.09 -19.89
N ILE A 199 -16.76 -8.27 -19.48
CA ILE A 199 -16.24 -7.66 -18.25
C ILE A 199 -15.91 -6.18 -18.47
N SER A 200 -15.67 -5.79 -19.72
CA SER A 200 -15.07 -4.51 -20.03
C SER A 200 -16.07 -3.37 -20.24
N ASN A 201 -17.37 -3.67 -20.34
CA ASN A 201 -18.42 -2.68 -20.66
C ASN A 201 -19.02 -1.96 -19.44
N ASP A 202 -18.79 -2.44 -18.21
CA ASP A 202 -19.50 -1.94 -17.01
C ASP A 202 -18.95 -0.62 -16.44
N GLY A 203 -18.25 0.21 -17.22
CA GLY A 203 -17.75 1.54 -16.78
C GLY A 203 -16.69 1.52 -15.65
N GLY A 204 -16.44 0.36 -15.02
CA GLY A 204 -15.57 0.21 -13.86
C GLY A 204 -14.07 0.12 -14.15
N ARG A 205 -13.64 0.21 -15.42
CA ARG A 205 -12.23 0.04 -15.83
C ARG A 205 -11.27 0.99 -15.09
N HIS A 206 -11.74 2.17 -14.73
CA HIS A 206 -10.91 3.18 -14.10
C HIS A 206 -10.49 2.83 -12.66
N THR A 207 -11.39 2.19 -11.90
CA THR A 207 -11.09 1.78 -10.52
C THR A 207 -10.13 0.60 -10.45
N PHE A 208 -9.95 -0.10 -11.58
CA PHE A 208 -9.11 -1.27 -11.69
C PHE A 208 -7.64 -0.93 -11.43
N PHE A 209 -7.07 0.08 -12.11
CA PHE A 209 -5.65 0.40 -12.04
C PHE A 209 -5.20 0.82 -10.64
N HIS A 210 -5.95 1.73 -10.01
CA HIS A 210 -5.66 2.19 -8.65
C HIS A 210 -5.72 1.03 -7.64
N ARG A 211 -6.76 0.19 -7.71
CA ARG A 211 -6.92 -0.96 -6.82
C ARG A 211 -5.81 -2.01 -7.02
N HIS A 212 -5.40 -2.27 -8.27
CA HIS A 212 -4.30 -3.19 -8.56
C HIS A 212 -2.96 -2.65 -8.07
N LEU A 213 -2.74 -1.34 -8.18
CA LEU A 213 -1.54 -0.71 -7.62
C LEU A 213 -1.51 -0.83 -6.10
N ALA A 214 -2.64 -0.60 -5.42
CA ALA A 214 -2.73 -0.79 -3.97
C ALA A 214 -2.42 -2.25 -3.58
N PHE A 215 -3.01 -3.23 -4.28
CA PHE A 215 -2.70 -4.65 -4.05
C PHE A 215 -1.23 -5.00 -4.32
N TYR A 216 -0.64 -4.43 -5.36
CA TYR A 216 0.77 -4.62 -5.67
C TYR A 216 1.65 -4.11 -4.52
N VAL A 217 1.39 -2.91 -4.00
CA VAL A 217 2.13 -2.35 -2.86
C VAL A 217 1.99 -3.24 -1.62
N VAL A 218 0.76 -3.69 -1.30
CA VAL A 218 0.50 -4.61 -0.18
C VAL A 218 1.26 -5.93 -0.37
N TYR A 219 1.24 -6.47 -1.58
CA TYR A 219 1.90 -7.74 -1.93
C TYR A 219 3.41 -7.64 -1.75
N VAL A 220 4.04 -6.60 -2.32
CA VAL A 220 5.48 -6.38 -2.21
C VAL A 220 5.87 -6.21 -0.75
N TRP A 221 5.12 -5.41 0.02
CA TRP A 221 5.36 -5.22 1.44
C TRP A 221 5.23 -6.52 2.24
N SER A 222 4.18 -7.31 1.97
CA SER A 222 3.93 -8.60 2.62
C SER A 222 5.07 -9.60 2.38
N LYS A 223 5.59 -9.66 1.15
CA LYS A 223 6.71 -10.54 0.80
C LYS A 223 8.01 -10.18 1.50
N GLN A 224 8.23 -8.90 1.81
CA GLN A 224 9.45 -8.44 2.47
C GLN A 224 9.46 -8.72 3.97
N HIS A 225 8.27 -8.79 4.58
CA HIS A 225 8.12 -8.94 6.03
C HIS A 225 7.77 -10.38 6.45
N SER A 226 7.83 -11.35 5.54
CA SER A 226 7.53 -12.76 5.85
C SER A 226 8.37 -13.31 7.00
N ASP A 227 9.62 -12.84 7.12
CA ASP A 227 10.60 -13.39 8.05
C ASP A 227 10.36 -12.92 9.50
N HIS A 228 9.71 -11.77 9.69
CA HIS A 228 9.40 -11.23 11.02
C HIS A 228 8.07 -11.75 11.58
N THR A 229 7.16 -12.22 10.73
CA THR A 229 5.86 -12.80 11.12
C THR A 229 5.95 -14.14 11.84
N GLY A 230 7.13 -14.79 11.88
CA GLY A 230 7.33 -16.04 12.64
C GLY A 230 7.24 -15.90 14.16
N CYS A 231 7.26 -14.67 14.70
CA CYS A 231 7.29 -14.43 16.15
C CYS A 231 5.99 -13.90 16.76
N SER A 232 4.94 -13.62 15.97
CA SER A 232 3.62 -13.28 16.53
C SER A 232 2.83 -14.54 16.89
N SER A 233 3.38 -15.36 17.80
CA SER A 233 2.61 -16.40 18.48
C SER A 233 1.67 -15.73 19.47
N VAL A 234 0.48 -15.35 19.00
CA VAL A 234 -0.65 -15.12 19.90
C VAL A 234 -1.01 -16.48 20.49
N SER A 235 -0.74 -16.63 21.79
CA SER A 235 -0.97 -17.82 22.59
C SER A 235 -2.32 -18.47 22.26
N GLY A 236 -2.30 -19.67 21.66
CA GLY A 236 -3.47 -20.53 21.52
C GLY A 236 -3.99 -20.82 20.11
N GLY A 237 -3.46 -20.19 19.06
CA GLY A 237 -3.84 -20.55 17.70
C GLY A 237 -2.85 -20.05 16.67
N THR A 238 -2.08 -20.96 16.07
CA THR A 238 -1.24 -20.71 14.90
C THR A 238 -2.10 -20.39 13.69
N ARG A 239 -2.68 -19.19 13.65
CA ARG A 239 -3.16 -18.60 12.41
C ARG A 239 -1.96 -18.02 11.71
N THR A 240 -1.36 -18.83 10.84
CA THR A 240 -0.38 -18.40 9.85
C THR A 240 -1.04 -17.27 9.03
N LEU A 241 -0.69 -16.02 9.34
CA LEU A 241 -1.07 -14.79 8.61
C LEU A 241 -0.55 -14.75 7.15
N LEU A 242 0.01 -15.86 6.67
CA LEU A 242 0.71 -16.03 5.40
C LEU A 242 -0.18 -16.00 4.14
N HIS A 243 -1.49 -15.80 4.29
CA HIS A 243 -2.42 -15.62 3.15
C HIS A 243 -3.24 -14.33 3.21
N THR A 244 -2.77 -13.31 3.93
CA THR A 244 -3.46 -12.01 4.03
C THR A 244 -3.77 -11.32 2.70
N PRO A 245 -2.89 -11.27 1.68
CA PRO A 245 -3.25 -10.61 0.43
C PRO A 245 -4.34 -11.36 -0.35
N ASN A 246 -4.30 -12.69 -0.38
CA ASN A 246 -5.36 -13.49 -1.00
C ASN A 246 -6.66 -13.36 -0.23
N ALA A 247 -6.62 -13.41 1.09
CA ALA A 247 -7.81 -13.20 1.93
C ALA A 247 -8.40 -11.78 1.78
N LEU A 248 -7.57 -10.78 1.46
CA LEU A 248 -8.01 -9.41 1.20
C LEU A 248 -8.60 -9.26 -0.21
N VAL A 249 -8.05 -9.97 -1.20
CA VAL A 249 -8.67 -10.10 -2.53
C VAL A 249 -10.04 -10.79 -2.40
N ASP A 250 -10.10 -11.91 -1.68
CA ASP A 250 -11.34 -12.66 -1.41
C ASP A 250 -12.34 -11.81 -0.62
N ALA A 251 -11.90 -11.05 0.39
CA ALA A 251 -12.77 -10.14 1.14
C ALA A 251 -13.30 -8.99 0.27
N CYS A 252 -12.46 -8.43 -0.61
CA CYS A 252 -12.89 -7.38 -1.52
C CYS A 252 -13.80 -7.90 -2.64
N GLU A 253 -13.62 -9.15 -3.08
CA GLU A 253 -14.54 -9.84 -3.99
C GLU A 253 -15.87 -10.14 -3.29
N TRP A 254 -15.82 -10.58 -2.03
CA TRP A 254 -17.00 -10.79 -1.19
C TRP A 254 -17.78 -9.50 -0.92
N LEU A 255 -17.08 -8.38 -0.68
CA LEU A 255 -17.70 -7.06 -0.50
C LEU A 255 -18.26 -6.49 -1.81
N GLY A 256 -17.58 -6.72 -2.95
CA GLY A 256 -18.05 -6.27 -4.26
C GLY A 256 -19.15 -7.16 -4.87
N GLY A 257 -19.25 -8.41 -4.45
CA GLY A 257 -20.17 -9.42 -4.98
C GLY A 257 -21.57 -9.40 -4.39
N ARG A 258 -21.82 -8.64 -3.31
CA ARG A 258 -23.19 -8.38 -2.84
C ARG A 258 -23.85 -7.34 -3.73
N ARG A 259 -24.17 -7.72 -4.98
CA ARG A 259 -25.36 -7.16 -5.63
C ARG A 259 -26.51 -7.55 -4.70
N VAL A 260 -27.07 -6.58 -3.99
CA VAL A 260 -28.36 -6.75 -3.32
C VAL A 260 -29.30 -7.12 -4.46
N GLY A 261 -29.59 -8.41 -4.60
CA GLY A 261 -30.53 -8.88 -5.60
C GLY A 261 -31.81 -8.07 -5.44
N PRO A 262 -32.52 -7.75 -6.53
CA PRO A 262 -33.80 -7.08 -6.42
C PRO A 262 -34.60 -7.83 -5.36
N LEU A 263 -35.04 -7.09 -4.32
CA LEU A 263 -35.87 -7.66 -3.27
C LEU A 263 -36.94 -8.50 -3.96
N PRO A 264 -37.15 -9.77 -3.54
CA PRO A 264 -38.19 -10.58 -4.13
C PRO A 264 -39.47 -9.74 -4.13
N PRO A 265 -40.20 -9.64 -5.26
CA PRO A 265 -41.40 -8.84 -5.32
C PRO A 265 -42.27 -9.29 -4.16
N GLY A 266 -42.45 -8.38 -3.20
CA GLY A 266 -43.32 -8.61 -2.06
C GLY A 266 -44.65 -9.06 -2.63
N GLY A 267 -45.12 -10.22 -2.19
CA GLY A 267 -46.39 -10.79 -2.61
C GLY A 267 -47.49 -9.77 -2.41
N GLY A 268 -47.83 -9.06 -3.48
CA GLY A 268 -49.03 -8.28 -3.59
C GLY A 268 -50.17 -9.25 -3.83
N GLY A 269 -51.12 -9.24 -2.91
CA GLY A 269 -52.41 -9.88 -3.11
C GLY A 269 -53.01 -9.44 -4.45
N GLU A 270 -53.42 -10.45 -5.19
CA GLU A 270 -54.52 -10.49 -6.14
C GLU A 270 -55.50 -9.31 -5.99
N VAL A 271 -55.45 -8.38 -6.96
CA VAL A 271 -56.60 -7.52 -7.31
C VAL A 271 -56.61 -7.37 -8.83
N ASP A 272 -57.79 -7.61 -9.37
CA ASP A 272 -58.18 -7.90 -10.75
C ASP A 272 -57.75 -6.95 -11.88
N ASP A 273 -57.74 -7.56 -13.07
CA ASP A 273 -57.79 -7.03 -14.43
C ASP A 273 -58.62 -5.75 -14.61
N TYR A 274 -58.09 -4.80 -15.40
CA TYR A 274 -58.84 -4.19 -16.51
C TYR A 274 -57.88 -3.66 -17.61
N ILE A 275 -57.91 -4.37 -18.74
CA ILE A 275 -57.87 -3.90 -20.14
C ILE A 275 -57.60 -2.40 -20.34
N THR A 276 -56.51 -2.07 -21.05
CA THR A 276 -56.55 -1.09 -22.17
C THR A 276 -55.38 -1.36 -23.13
N MET A 277 -55.71 -1.70 -24.38
CA MET A 277 -54.76 -1.75 -25.51
C MET A 277 -54.35 -0.34 -25.93
N GLY A 278 -53.07 -0.15 -26.28
CA GLY A 278 -52.60 1.08 -26.92
C GLY A 278 -51.19 0.93 -27.51
N ASN A 279 -51.13 0.77 -28.83
CA ASN A 279 -49.93 0.86 -29.67
C ASN A 279 -49.11 2.12 -29.36
N GLY A 280 -47.81 1.98 -29.08
CA GLY A 280 -46.91 3.12 -28.90
C GLY A 280 -45.44 2.71 -28.98
N ARG A 281 -44.69 3.41 -29.84
CA ARG A 281 -43.28 3.18 -30.18
C ARG A 281 -42.35 3.13 -28.97
N GLY A 282 -41.46 2.13 -28.98
CA GLY A 282 -40.02 2.24 -28.76
C GLY A 282 -39.52 3.23 -27.70
N GLU A 283 -39.52 2.80 -26.45
CA GLU A 283 -38.52 3.23 -25.47
C GLU A 283 -37.91 1.97 -24.86
N ARG A 284 -36.60 1.79 -25.04
CA ARG A 284 -35.85 0.78 -24.29
C ARG A 284 -35.91 1.18 -22.81
N PRO A 285 -36.17 0.26 -21.89
CA PRO A 285 -36.17 0.59 -20.47
C PRO A 285 -34.79 1.14 -20.10
N ALA A 286 -34.79 2.34 -19.51
CA ALA A 286 -33.61 2.92 -18.89
C ALA A 286 -33.07 1.89 -17.90
N LEU A 287 -31.87 1.38 -18.19
CA LEU A 287 -31.10 0.56 -17.27
C LEU A 287 -30.88 1.43 -16.03
N ALA A 288 -31.56 1.09 -14.94
CA ALA A 288 -31.37 1.77 -13.67
C ALA A 288 -29.89 1.71 -13.29
N ASP A 289 -29.30 2.87 -13.07
CA ASP A 289 -27.94 3.06 -12.58
C ASP A 289 -27.87 2.55 -11.14
N VAL A 290 -27.44 1.29 -10.97
CA VAL A 290 -27.27 0.61 -9.66
C VAL A 290 -25.90 0.95 -9.05
N ASP A 291 -25.34 2.12 -9.35
CA ASP A 291 -24.23 2.69 -8.57
C ASP A 291 -24.75 3.50 -7.36
N GLY A 292 -26.06 3.77 -7.26
CA GLY A 292 -26.65 4.60 -6.21
C GLY A 292 -26.91 3.94 -4.85
N VAL A 293 -26.70 2.63 -4.67
CA VAL A 293 -27.17 1.89 -3.48
C VAL A 293 -26.09 1.68 -2.39
N ILE A 294 -24.85 2.14 -2.61
CA ILE A 294 -23.80 2.16 -1.57
C ILE A 294 -23.34 3.60 -1.28
N GLY A 295 -24.29 4.53 -1.27
CA GLY A 295 -24.07 5.93 -0.92
C GLY A 295 -25.29 6.51 -0.20
N GLY A 296 -25.50 6.09 1.04
CA GLY A 296 -26.44 6.65 2.00
C GLY A 296 -25.92 6.43 3.42
#